data_AF-A0A3D3XTT4-F1
#
_entry.id   AF-A0A3D3XTT4-F1
#
_cell.length_a   1.000
_cell.length_b   1.000
_cell.length_c   1.000
_cell.angle_alpha   90.00
_cell.angle_beta   90.00
_cell.angle_gamma   90.00
#
_symmetry.space_group_name_H-M   'P 1'
#
loop_
_entity.id
_entity.type
_entity.pdbx_description
1 polymer ?
#
loop_
_entity_poly.entity_id
_entity_poly.type
_entity_poly.pdbx_seq_one_letter_code
_entity_poly.pdbx_strand_id
1 'polypeptide(L)'
;MSENKENAPKLGKKEEGREGNNRNRNRNRKLKEESSESNRSKEGAAKNNAEGNPESKGRNRNRNRNRNKQKTPAKNVKAAPVSEEETQLLKDQADLFNGSVERSPLHEVQLPVFEKPTIGITCGDLNGIGFELIMKTLENKEFLDLCTPVVFASSKVASYHKNALKIKDFNFYICDSIEDIKDKKANLVTTWDDNVEMNLGTPTDVSGSYALKSIDAAIEAAKAGNIDAIVTAPINKHNIAASVDGFTGHTGYLAEAFDDEVLMILASDALRVATVTGHVPVSKIAESLIEEKVTAAIELLVKSLKRDFGCIKPSIAVLGLNPHAGEFGTIGSEEVDIIKPAIDKADVKGAIVRGPFPADGFFGKGFDQKFDAVLGMYHDQVLTPFKALAMGSGTNYTSGLTVVRTSPDHGTAMHISGQNKANEASFRTSVFAAIDIVNRRKVYDEITANPIKKQKERR
;
A
#
# COMPACT_ATOMS: atom_id res chain seq x y z
N MET A 1 -19.05 11.44 -55.67
CA MET A 1 -19.66 10.48 -56.62
C MET A 1 -20.45 9.50 -55.77
N SER A 2 -21.76 9.74 -55.60
CA SER A 2 -22.88 9.00 -56.25
C SER A 2 -22.97 7.56 -55.71
N GLU A 3 -24.06 7.01 -55.15
CA GLU A 3 -25.50 7.27 -55.25
C GLU A 3 -26.25 6.42 -54.18
N ASN A 4 -27.43 6.88 -53.72
CA ASN A 4 -28.74 6.21 -53.51
C ASN A 4 -28.81 4.66 -53.34
N LYS A 5 -29.76 4.01 -52.63
CA LYS A 5 -30.99 4.34 -51.88
C LYS A 5 -31.55 3.03 -51.29
N GLU A 6 -32.38 3.16 -50.24
CA GLU A 6 -33.59 2.37 -49.92
C GLU A 6 -33.50 0.84 -49.70
N ASN A 7 -33.78 0.36 -48.47
CA ASN A 7 -35.14 0.00 -48.05
C ASN A 7 -35.20 -0.58 -46.61
N ALA A 8 -36.22 -0.17 -45.87
CA ALA A 8 -36.66 -0.76 -44.61
C ALA A 8 -37.57 -1.99 -44.86
N PRO A 9 -37.96 -2.74 -43.81
CA PRO A 9 -39.24 -2.38 -43.20
C PRO A 9 -39.29 -2.42 -41.67
N LYS A 10 -40.16 -1.57 -41.11
CA LYS A 10 -40.69 -1.61 -39.75
C LYS A 10 -41.84 -2.63 -39.66
N LEU A 11 -42.03 -3.26 -38.50
CA LEU A 11 -43.29 -3.59 -37.79
C LEU A 11 -42.92 -4.60 -36.67
N GLY A 12 -43.38 -4.53 -35.42
CA GLY A 12 -44.53 -3.80 -34.87
C GLY A 12 -44.42 -3.49 -33.38
N LYS A 13 -45.33 -2.61 -32.98
CA LYS A 13 -45.65 -2.16 -31.61
C LYS A 13 -46.64 -3.12 -30.93
N LYS A 14 -46.81 -2.88 -29.62
CA LYS A 14 -47.94 -3.15 -28.70
C LYS A 14 -47.67 -4.30 -27.73
N GLU A 15 -48.04 -4.25 -26.45
CA GLU A 15 -48.73 -3.25 -25.59
C GLU A 15 -48.56 -3.74 -24.13
N GLU A 16 -48.58 -2.79 -23.19
CA GLU A 16 -49.29 -2.78 -21.88
C GLU A 16 -49.36 -4.07 -21.02
N GLY A 17 -49.16 -4.08 -19.70
CA GLY A 17 -49.17 -3.03 -18.70
C GLY A 17 -49.53 -3.64 -17.32
N ARG A 18 -49.64 -2.74 -16.33
CA ARG A 18 -50.25 -2.87 -14.98
C ARG A 18 -49.40 -3.37 -13.81
N GLU A 19 -48.96 -2.36 -13.03
CA GLU A 19 -49.29 -2.13 -11.61
C GLU A 19 -50.08 -3.20 -10.85
N GLY A 20 -49.69 -3.44 -9.59
CA GLY A 20 -50.66 -3.76 -8.55
C GLY A 20 -50.19 -4.57 -7.34
N ASN A 21 -49.93 -3.84 -6.25
CA ASN A 21 -50.27 -4.18 -4.87
C ASN A 21 -49.47 -5.21 -4.04
N ASN A 22 -48.72 -4.64 -3.08
CA ASN A 22 -49.08 -4.61 -1.64
C ASN A 22 -49.37 -5.96 -0.95
N ARG A 23 -48.49 -6.38 -0.03
CA ARG A 23 -48.87 -7.15 1.17
C ARG A 23 -47.88 -6.96 2.32
N ASN A 24 -48.22 -5.95 3.09
CA ASN A 24 -48.01 -5.79 4.51
C ASN A 24 -48.29 -7.10 5.29
N ARG A 25 -47.37 -7.56 6.15
CA ARG A 25 -47.66 -8.47 7.28
C ARG A 25 -46.91 -8.03 8.52
N ASN A 26 -47.60 -7.19 9.29
CA ASN A 26 -47.50 -7.10 10.73
C ASN A 26 -47.57 -8.48 11.39
N ARG A 27 -46.70 -8.74 12.37
CA ARG A 27 -47.05 -9.50 13.58
C ARG A 27 -46.53 -8.76 14.81
N ASN A 28 -47.48 -8.14 15.49
CA ASN A 28 -47.43 -7.78 16.90
C ASN A 28 -47.02 -8.97 17.78
N ARG A 29 -46.17 -8.71 18.78
CA ARG A 29 -46.36 -9.21 20.15
C ARG A 29 -45.85 -8.16 21.14
N LYS A 30 -46.79 -7.48 21.80
CA LYS A 30 -46.60 -6.65 23.00
C LYS A 30 -46.68 -7.53 24.26
N LEU A 31 -45.70 -7.34 25.15
CA LEU A 31 -45.76 -7.04 26.59
C LEU A 31 -46.67 -7.84 27.57
N LYS A 32 -46.03 -8.34 28.62
CA LYS A 32 -46.35 -8.20 30.07
C LYS A 32 -44.99 -8.29 30.81
N GLU A 33 -44.45 -7.22 31.42
CA GLU A 33 -44.77 -6.61 32.74
C GLU A 33 -44.67 -7.55 33.94
N GLU A 34 -43.63 -7.31 34.76
CA GLU A 34 -43.67 -6.96 36.21
C GLU A 34 -42.30 -6.26 36.49
N SER A 35 -42.26 -4.93 36.64
CA SER A 35 -42.24 -4.15 37.89
C SER A 35 -41.07 -4.53 38.83
N SER A 36 -40.24 -3.64 39.37
CA SER A 36 -40.48 -2.30 39.90
C SER A 36 -39.15 -1.57 40.16
N GLU A 37 -39.18 -0.24 39.97
CA GLU A 37 -38.63 0.83 40.84
C GLU A 37 -37.21 0.74 41.42
N SER A 38 -36.40 1.79 41.54
CA SER A 38 -36.49 3.21 41.19
C SER A 38 -35.12 3.86 41.46
N ASN A 39 -34.83 4.94 40.72
CA ASN A 39 -34.08 6.14 41.13
C ASN A 39 -32.68 6.03 41.78
N ARG A 40 -31.64 6.57 41.11
CA ARG A 40 -31.04 7.92 41.35
C ARG A 40 -30.41 8.04 42.74
N SER A 41 -29.24 8.61 42.99
CA SER A 41 -28.21 9.31 42.21
C SER A 41 -27.23 9.90 43.25
N LYS A 42 -26.03 10.25 42.81
CA LYS A 42 -25.09 11.24 43.38
C LYS A 42 -24.16 10.85 44.54
N GLU A 43 -22.87 10.96 44.22
CA GLU A 43 -21.86 11.86 44.83
C GLU A 43 -21.93 12.16 46.33
N GLY A 44 -20.77 12.09 46.99
CA GLY A 44 -20.57 12.86 48.22
C GLY A 44 -19.38 12.41 49.05
N ALA A 45 -18.38 13.28 49.15
CA ALA A 45 -17.15 13.11 49.90
C ALA A 45 -17.31 13.22 51.44
N ALA A 46 -16.23 12.85 52.12
CA ALA A 46 -15.63 13.50 53.31
C ALA A 46 -15.79 12.86 54.72
N LYS A 47 -14.61 12.51 55.26
CA LYS A 47 -14.01 12.85 56.57
C LYS A 47 -14.62 12.38 57.90
N ASN A 48 -13.70 11.76 58.65
CA ASN A 48 -13.34 11.91 60.08
C ASN A 48 -14.35 11.58 61.19
N ASN A 49 -13.95 10.64 62.05
CA ASN A 49 -13.73 10.77 63.51
C ASN A 49 -13.31 9.38 64.05
N ALA A 50 -12.09 9.17 64.54
CA ALA A 50 -11.52 9.58 65.84
C ALA A 50 -11.96 8.69 67.03
N GLU A 51 -10.92 8.11 67.64
CA GLU A 51 -10.76 7.72 69.06
C GLU A 51 -11.29 6.39 69.60
N GLY A 52 -10.40 5.72 70.36
CA GLY A 52 -10.77 4.70 71.34
C GLY A 52 -9.75 3.57 71.53
N ASN A 53 -8.60 3.86 72.16
CA ASN A 53 -7.77 2.82 72.80
C ASN A 53 -8.23 2.65 74.26
N PRO A 54 -8.14 1.44 74.84
CA PRO A 54 -7.54 1.37 76.16
C PRO A 54 -6.57 0.19 76.34
N GLU A 55 -5.48 0.48 77.05
CA GLU A 55 -4.52 -0.47 77.60
C GLU A 55 -5.16 -1.43 78.62
N SER A 56 -4.70 -2.69 78.69
CA SER A 56 -4.45 -3.35 79.99
C SER A 56 -3.47 -4.54 79.92
N LYS A 57 -2.33 -4.33 80.59
CA LYS A 57 -1.60 -5.23 81.51
C LYS A 57 -1.71 -6.76 81.33
N GLY A 58 -0.59 -7.34 80.89
CA GLY A 58 0.23 -8.24 81.73
C GLY A 58 -0.16 -9.72 81.82
N ARG A 59 0.73 -10.61 81.35
CA ARG A 59 1.23 -11.75 82.15
C ARG A 59 2.47 -12.39 81.54
N ASN A 60 3.55 -12.24 82.30
CA ASN A 60 4.86 -12.85 82.19
C ASN A 60 4.78 -14.36 82.47
N ARG A 61 5.25 -15.21 81.56
CA ARG A 61 5.66 -16.60 81.86
C ARG A 61 6.91 -16.99 81.08
N ASN A 62 8.02 -16.58 81.68
CA ASN A 62 9.35 -17.13 81.50
C ASN A 62 9.33 -18.65 81.78
N ARG A 63 9.66 -19.49 80.80
CA ARG A 63 10.04 -20.90 81.02
C ARG A 63 11.30 -21.20 80.23
N ASN A 64 12.40 -20.80 80.85
CA ASN A 64 13.75 -21.27 80.57
C ASN A 64 13.83 -22.76 80.93
N ARG A 65 13.88 -23.65 79.93
CA ARG A 65 14.22 -25.07 80.12
C ARG A 65 15.60 -25.31 79.53
N ASN A 66 16.60 -25.05 80.37
CA ASN A 66 17.96 -25.52 80.21
C ASN A 66 17.94 -27.06 80.30
N ARG A 67 18.09 -27.75 79.16
CA ARG A 67 18.37 -29.19 79.12
C ARG A 67 19.75 -29.39 78.53
N ASN A 68 20.68 -29.73 79.42
CA ASN A 68 21.96 -30.37 79.15
C ASN A 68 21.80 -31.42 78.04
N LYS A 69 22.21 -31.09 76.81
CA LYS A 69 22.48 -32.06 75.74
C LYS A 69 23.99 -32.10 75.57
N GLN A 70 24.57 -33.26 75.87
CA GLN A 70 25.96 -33.59 75.55
C GLN A 70 26.25 -33.20 74.09
N LYS A 71 27.29 -32.38 73.86
CA LYS A 71 27.77 -32.05 72.51
C LYS A 71 28.27 -33.33 71.85
N THR A 72 27.52 -33.86 70.89
CA THR A 72 27.99 -34.85 69.92
C THR A 72 29.24 -34.27 69.21
N PRO A 73 30.33 -35.03 69.00
CA PRO A 73 31.48 -34.51 68.26
C PRO A 73 31.03 -34.07 66.86
N ALA A 74 31.50 -32.89 66.43
CA ALA A 74 31.19 -32.34 65.12
C ALA A 74 31.65 -33.33 64.04
N LYS A 75 30.71 -33.93 63.31
CA LYS A 75 31.04 -34.69 62.09
C LYS A 75 31.49 -33.67 61.04
N ASN A 76 32.74 -33.77 60.61
CA ASN A 76 33.19 -33.09 59.40
C ASN A 76 32.49 -33.73 58.19
N VAL A 77 31.39 -33.12 57.75
CA VAL A 77 30.72 -33.49 56.51
C VAL A 77 31.45 -32.76 55.39
N LYS A 78 32.17 -33.49 54.53
CA LYS A 78 32.70 -32.92 53.28
C LYS A 78 31.55 -32.77 52.30
N ALA A 79 31.31 -31.56 51.82
CA ALA A 79 30.34 -31.32 50.76
C ALA A 79 30.77 -32.09 49.50
N ALA A 80 29.81 -32.70 48.81
CA ALA A 80 30.06 -33.24 47.47
C ALA A 80 30.42 -32.07 46.54
N PRO A 81 31.38 -32.25 45.61
CA PRO A 81 31.70 -31.21 44.65
C PRO A 81 30.46 -30.89 43.81
N VAL A 82 30.17 -29.60 43.69
CA VAL A 82 29.17 -29.07 42.76
C VAL A 82 29.57 -29.50 41.35
N SER A 83 28.60 -29.88 40.52
CA SER A 83 28.90 -30.29 39.14
C SER A 83 29.59 -29.17 38.36
N GLU A 84 30.35 -29.52 37.33
CA GLU A 84 31.02 -28.51 36.49
C GLU A 84 30.01 -27.55 35.83
N GLU A 85 28.83 -28.06 35.48
CA GLU A 85 27.72 -27.28 34.93
C GLU A 85 27.16 -26.25 35.93
N GLU A 86 26.89 -26.67 37.17
CA GLU A 86 26.43 -25.77 38.23
C GLU A 86 27.50 -24.74 38.61
N THR A 87 28.77 -25.13 38.57
CA THR A 87 29.89 -24.23 38.84
C THR A 87 30.03 -23.17 37.75
N GLN A 88 29.82 -23.54 36.49
CA GLN A 88 29.82 -22.62 35.36
C GLN A 88 28.61 -21.67 35.43
N LEU A 89 27.42 -22.18 35.75
CA LEU A 89 26.22 -21.35 35.93
C LEU A 89 26.40 -20.31 37.04
N LEU A 90 27.03 -20.69 38.16
CA LEU A 90 27.32 -19.77 39.26
C LEU A 90 28.36 -18.71 38.87
N LYS A 91 29.33 -19.05 38.01
CA LYS A 91 30.27 -18.06 37.43
C LYS A 91 29.57 -17.11 36.49
N ASP A 92 28.75 -17.61 35.56
CA ASP A 92 28.00 -16.78 34.62
C ASP A 92 27.07 -15.81 35.34
N GLN A 93 26.42 -16.26 36.43
CA GLN A 93 25.63 -15.40 37.31
C GLN A 93 26.52 -14.36 38.02
N ALA A 94 27.64 -14.77 38.60
CA ALA A 94 28.56 -13.86 39.27
C ALA A 94 29.11 -12.78 38.31
N ASP A 95 29.42 -13.15 37.06
CA ASP A 95 29.87 -12.22 36.02
C ASP A 95 28.77 -11.23 35.63
N LEU A 96 27.51 -11.68 35.60
CA LEU A 96 26.34 -10.81 35.35
C LEU A 96 26.15 -9.74 36.45
N PHE A 97 26.45 -10.09 37.71
CA PHE A 97 26.26 -9.21 38.86
C PHE A 97 27.50 -8.36 39.21
N ASN A 98 28.70 -8.87 38.91
CA ASN A 98 29.97 -8.20 39.24
C ASN A 98 30.55 -7.41 38.05
N GLY A 99 30.13 -7.71 36.81
CA GLY A 99 30.45 -6.90 35.65
C GLY A 99 29.63 -5.61 35.65
N SER A 100 30.30 -4.47 35.48
CA SER A 100 29.62 -3.23 35.11
C SER A 100 29.09 -3.36 33.68
N VAL A 101 27.93 -3.98 33.52
CA VAL A 101 27.18 -3.91 32.27
C VAL A 101 26.64 -2.49 32.20
N GLU A 102 27.41 -1.58 31.61
CA GLU A 102 26.87 -0.29 31.21
C GLU A 102 25.75 -0.57 30.21
N ARG A 103 24.52 -0.42 30.68
CA ARG A 103 23.37 -0.39 29.81
C ARG A 103 23.59 0.81 28.89
N SER A 104 23.74 0.58 27.58
CA SER A 104 23.59 1.67 26.62
C SER A 104 22.33 2.44 27.02
N PRO A 105 22.34 3.78 27.00
CA PRO A 105 21.15 4.56 27.28
C PRO A 105 20.01 3.92 26.53
N LEU A 106 18.87 3.68 27.21
CA LEU A 106 17.65 3.36 26.49
C LEU A 106 17.51 4.51 25.50
N HIS A 107 17.76 4.23 24.22
CA HIS A 107 17.40 5.15 23.16
C HIS A 107 15.92 5.36 23.42
N GLU A 108 15.56 6.57 23.81
CA GLU A 108 14.16 6.96 23.86
C GLU A 108 13.66 6.58 22.47
N VAL A 109 12.78 5.58 22.40
CA VAL A 109 12.18 5.20 21.13
C VAL A 109 11.31 6.39 20.80
N GLN A 110 11.90 7.38 20.13
CA GLN A 110 11.13 8.32 19.34
C GLN A 110 10.36 7.41 18.40
N LEU A 111 9.06 7.25 18.68
CA LEU A 111 8.12 6.77 17.69
C LEU A 111 8.48 7.52 16.40
N PRO A 112 8.66 6.83 15.26
CA PRO A 112 9.10 7.48 14.03
C PRO A 112 8.19 8.68 13.83
N VAL A 113 8.76 9.88 13.98
CA VAL A 113 8.01 11.10 13.74
C VAL A 113 7.73 11.02 12.26
N PHE A 114 6.47 10.77 11.90
CA PHE A 114 6.07 10.67 10.50
C PHE A 114 6.41 12.00 9.83
N GLU A 115 7.58 12.05 9.20
CA GLU A 115 8.00 13.19 8.41
C GLU A 115 7.09 13.24 7.21
N LYS A 116 6.36 14.35 7.13
CA LYS A 116 5.40 14.63 6.08
C LYS A 116 6.09 14.51 4.71
N PRO A 117 5.70 13.53 3.88
CA PRO A 117 6.39 13.27 2.63
C PRO A 117 6.10 14.38 1.61
N THR A 118 7.10 14.69 0.80
CA THR A 118 6.98 15.58 -0.36
C THR A 118 6.62 14.72 -1.58
N ILE A 119 5.45 15.00 -2.16
CA ILE A 119 4.89 14.19 -3.25
C ILE A 119 4.95 15.00 -4.54
N GLY A 120 5.82 14.58 -5.46
CA GLY A 120 5.88 15.13 -6.81
C GLY A 120 4.71 14.64 -7.66
N ILE A 121 4.07 15.53 -8.39
CA ILE A 121 2.89 15.25 -9.22
C ILE A 121 3.17 15.71 -10.65
N THR A 122 3.07 14.78 -11.60
CA THR A 122 3.15 15.15 -13.03
C THR A 122 1.78 15.58 -13.54
N CYS A 123 1.74 16.54 -14.46
CA CYS A 123 0.47 17.12 -14.92
C CYS A 123 -0.30 16.23 -15.91
N GLY A 124 0.35 15.22 -16.49
CA GLY A 124 -0.23 14.37 -17.53
C GLY A 124 -0.40 15.11 -18.84
N ASP A 125 -1.18 14.52 -19.75
CA ASP A 125 -1.48 15.11 -21.06
C ASP A 125 -2.23 16.44 -20.91
N LEU A 126 -1.71 17.51 -21.53
CA LEU A 126 -2.24 18.87 -21.36
C LEU A 126 -3.68 19.03 -21.83
N ASN A 127 -4.14 18.21 -22.78
CA ASN A 127 -5.51 18.25 -23.29
C ASN A 127 -6.43 17.23 -22.59
N GLY A 128 -5.90 16.42 -21.67
CA GLY A 128 -6.65 15.45 -20.88
C GLY A 128 -7.18 16.01 -19.56
N ILE A 129 -7.69 15.11 -18.71
CA ILE A 129 -8.27 15.44 -17.40
C ILE A 129 -7.24 15.65 -16.27
N GLY A 130 -5.93 15.59 -16.56
CA GLY A 130 -4.88 15.56 -15.52
C GLY A 130 -4.98 16.70 -14.51
N PHE A 131 -5.06 17.94 -14.99
CA PHE A 131 -5.24 19.11 -14.12
C PHE A 131 -6.56 19.12 -13.35
N GLU A 132 -7.65 18.64 -13.96
CA GLU A 132 -8.94 18.55 -13.26
C GLU A 132 -8.84 17.64 -12.03
N LEU A 133 -8.18 16.48 -12.17
CA LEU A 133 -7.96 15.55 -11.06
C LEU A 133 -7.08 16.15 -9.96
N ILE A 134 -5.99 16.81 -10.37
CA ILE A 134 -5.04 17.43 -9.43
C ILE A 134 -5.74 18.54 -8.65
N MET A 135 -6.46 19.45 -9.31
CA MET A 135 -7.15 20.55 -8.65
C MET A 135 -8.23 20.04 -7.69
N LYS A 136 -9.08 19.09 -8.12
CA LYS A 136 -10.11 18.50 -7.26
C LYS A 136 -9.53 17.78 -6.04
N THR A 137 -8.41 17.09 -6.21
CA THR A 137 -7.74 16.39 -5.11
C THR A 137 -7.14 17.38 -4.10
N LEU A 138 -6.44 18.41 -4.59
CA LEU A 138 -5.73 19.38 -3.76
C LEU A 138 -6.62 20.51 -3.22
N GLU A 139 -7.87 20.61 -3.68
CA GLU A 139 -8.88 21.50 -3.09
C GLU A 139 -9.21 21.09 -1.64
N ASN A 140 -9.16 19.79 -1.33
CA ASN A 140 -9.26 19.34 0.06
C ASN A 140 -7.95 19.64 0.82
N LYS A 141 -8.00 20.65 1.69
CA LYS A 141 -6.87 21.11 2.50
C LYS A 141 -6.32 20.06 3.47
N GLU A 142 -7.09 19.04 3.83
CA GLU A 142 -6.61 17.94 4.69
C GLU A 142 -5.44 17.18 4.04
N PHE A 143 -5.39 17.11 2.70
CA PHE A 143 -4.21 16.55 2.00
C PHE A 143 -2.94 17.32 2.29
N LEU A 144 -3.07 18.64 2.49
CA LEU A 144 -1.96 19.52 2.79
C LEU A 144 -1.50 19.37 4.24
N ASP A 145 -2.13 18.54 5.08
CA ASP A 145 -1.59 18.14 6.38
C ASP A 145 -0.89 16.77 6.28
N LEU A 146 -1.30 15.91 5.34
CA LEU A 146 -0.75 14.57 5.13
C LEU A 146 0.51 14.53 4.28
N CYS A 147 0.67 15.45 3.32
CA CYS A 147 1.84 15.54 2.46
C CYS A 147 2.11 16.98 1.98
N THR A 148 3.28 17.22 1.43
CA THR A 148 3.62 18.45 0.69
C THR A 148 3.54 18.16 -0.81
N PRO A 149 2.41 18.46 -1.47
CA PRO A 149 2.26 18.21 -2.90
C PRO A 149 3.00 19.26 -3.72
N VAL A 150 3.70 18.80 -4.76
CA VAL A 150 4.41 19.65 -5.72
C VAL A 150 4.05 19.22 -7.13
N VAL A 151 3.37 20.08 -7.88
CA VAL A 151 3.01 19.84 -9.28
C VAL A 151 4.10 20.40 -10.19
N PHE A 152 4.63 19.58 -11.10
CA PHE A 152 5.61 20.01 -12.10
C PHE A 152 4.87 20.38 -13.39
N ALA A 153 4.66 21.67 -13.65
CA ALA A 153 3.97 22.13 -14.84
C ALA A 153 4.19 23.62 -15.12
N SER A 154 3.49 24.20 -16.10
CA SER A 154 3.40 25.64 -16.29
C SER A 154 2.21 26.25 -15.55
N SER A 155 2.44 27.39 -14.89
CA SER A 155 1.41 28.21 -14.25
C SER A 155 0.33 28.70 -15.25
N LYS A 156 0.71 28.92 -16.52
CA LYS A 156 -0.20 29.31 -17.60
C LYS A 156 -1.19 28.21 -17.93
N VAL A 157 -0.71 26.98 -18.03
CA VAL A 157 -1.54 25.79 -18.29
C VAL A 157 -2.49 25.54 -17.12
N ALA A 158 -2.00 25.63 -15.89
CA ALA A 158 -2.84 25.52 -14.70
C ALA A 158 -3.95 26.58 -14.68
N SER A 159 -3.63 27.83 -15.03
CA SER A 159 -4.60 28.93 -15.10
C SER A 159 -5.67 28.70 -16.19
N TYR A 160 -5.28 28.18 -17.35
CA TYR A 160 -6.21 27.83 -18.42
C TYR A 160 -7.20 26.75 -18.00
N HIS A 161 -6.72 25.65 -17.41
CA HIS A 161 -7.59 24.57 -16.91
C HIS A 161 -8.52 25.07 -15.81
N LYS A 162 -8.02 25.87 -14.87
CA LYS A 162 -8.83 26.48 -13.82
C LYS A 162 -10.00 27.30 -14.41
N ASN A 163 -9.73 28.10 -15.43
CA ASN A 163 -10.73 28.93 -16.11
C ASN A 163 -11.74 28.07 -16.88
N ALA A 164 -11.28 27.07 -17.63
CA ALA A 164 -12.12 26.15 -18.39
C ALA A 164 -13.09 25.38 -17.46
N LEU A 165 -12.59 24.91 -16.31
CA LEU A 165 -13.35 24.16 -15.31
C LEU A 165 -14.20 25.05 -14.39
N LYS A 166 -14.02 26.37 -14.43
CA LYS A 166 -14.69 27.37 -13.58
C LYS A 166 -14.45 27.16 -12.08
N ILE A 167 -13.28 26.65 -11.71
CA ILE A 167 -12.87 26.46 -10.31
C ILE A 167 -12.48 27.83 -9.73
N LYS A 168 -13.16 28.28 -8.67
CA LYS A 168 -12.95 29.63 -8.10
C LYS A 168 -12.06 29.61 -6.85
N ASP A 169 -12.24 28.62 -5.99
CA ASP A 169 -11.72 28.63 -4.61
C ASP A 169 -10.39 27.85 -4.44
N PHE A 170 -9.74 27.51 -5.55
CA PHE A 170 -8.45 26.83 -5.57
C PHE A 170 -7.38 27.67 -6.29
N ASN A 171 -6.18 27.73 -5.74
CA ASN A 171 -5.00 28.34 -6.36
C ASN A 171 -3.76 27.54 -5.99
N PHE A 172 -2.87 27.35 -6.98
CA PHE A 172 -1.52 26.89 -6.72
C PHE A 172 -0.68 28.01 -6.11
N TYR A 173 0.24 27.63 -5.23
CA TYR A 173 1.37 28.45 -4.84
C TYR A 173 2.46 28.25 -5.89
N ILE A 174 2.73 29.28 -6.69
CA ILE A 174 3.69 29.20 -7.80
C ILE A 174 5.11 29.33 -7.25
N CYS A 175 5.96 28.41 -7.66
CA CYS A 175 7.37 28.31 -7.29
C CYS A 175 8.21 28.38 -8.57
N ASP A 176 9.33 29.10 -8.53
CA ASP A 176 10.30 29.12 -9.63
C ASP A 176 11.23 27.90 -9.56
N SER A 177 11.49 27.40 -8.35
CA SER A 177 12.33 26.25 -8.08
C SER A 177 11.73 25.31 -7.02
N ILE A 178 12.29 24.11 -6.89
CA ILE A 178 11.84 23.11 -5.90
C ILE A 178 12.16 23.57 -4.46
N GLU A 179 13.14 24.45 -4.29
CA GLU A 179 13.53 25.04 -3.01
C GLU A 179 12.50 26.06 -2.49
N ASP A 180 11.66 26.60 -3.37
CA ASP A 180 10.66 27.63 -3.03
C ASP A 180 9.35 27.06 -2.48
N ILE A 181 9.21 25.72 -2.47
CA ILE A 181 7.97 25.07 -2.04
C ILE A 181 7.64 25.42 -0.59
N LYS A 182 6.35 25.49 -0.29
CA LYS A 182 5.84 25.83 1.04
C LYS A 182 4.98 24.71 1.59
N ASP A 183 5.17 24.48 2.88
CA ASP A 183 4.28 23.63 3.65
C ASP A 183 2.85 24.20 3.66
N LYS A 184 1.86 23.31 3.76
CA LYS A 184 0.42 23.63 3.74
C LYS A 184 -0.05 24.40 2.49
N LYS A 185 0.66 24.24 1.38
CA LYS A 185 0.30 24.81 0.07
C LYS A 185 0.25 23.72 -0.99
N ALA A 186 -0.64 23.89 -1.96
CA ALA A 186 -0.59 23.16 -3.22
C ALA A 186 0.48 23.83 -4.09
N ASN A 187 1.71 23.33 -4.08
CA ASN A 187 2.83 23.95 -4.79
C ASN A 187 2.77 23.59 -6.28
N LEU A 188 3.18 24.52 -7.14
CA LEU A 188 3.43 24.29 -8.56
C LEU A 188 4.79 24.85 -8.91
N VAL A 189 5.73 23.98 -9.26
CA VAL A 189 7.06 24.38 -9.75
C VAL A 189 6.99 24.59 -11.25
N THR A 190 7.33 25.80 -11.69
CA THR A 190 7.25 26.19 -13.10
C THR A 190 8.30 25.44 -13.92
N THR A 191 7.87 24.43 -14.66
CA THR A 191 8.77 23.57 -15.46
C THR A 191 9.07 24.14 -16.85
N TRP A 192 8.18 24.96 -17.39
CA TRP A 192 8.36 25.68 -18.66
C TRP A 192 7.53 26.97 -18.67
N ASP A 193 7.96 27.94 -19.48
CA ASP A 193 7.26 29.22 -19.68
C ASP A 193 6.64 29.38 -21.10
N ASP A 194 6.75 28.34 -21.93
CA ASP A 194 6.21 28.35 -23.29
C ASP A 194 4.68 28.59 -23.29
N ASN A 195 4.19 29.39 -24.25
CA ASN A 195 2.75 29.55 -24.49
C ASN A 195 2.27 28.39 -25.37
N VAL A 196 1.72 27.36 -24.75
CA VAL A 196 1.22 26.17 -25.45
C VAL A 196 -0.25 26.34 -25.80
N GLU A 197 -0.60 26.15 -27.08
CA GLU A 197 -1.99 26.11 -27.52
C GLU A 197 -2.66 24.82 -26.99
N MET A 198 -3.75 24.99 -26.23
CA MET A 198 -4.52 23.87 -25.66
C MET A 198 -5.84 23.69 -26.39
N ASN A 199 -6.12 22.42 -26.69
CA ASN A 199 -7.33 21.96 -27.34
C ASN A 199 -7.93 20.83 -26.50
N LEU A 200 -8.60 21.19 -25.41
CA LEU A 200 -9.14 20.22 -24.45
C LEU A 200 -9.98 19.15 -25.15
N GLY A 201 -9.66 17.89 -24.84
CA GLY A 201 -10.33 16.72 -25.41
C GLY A 201 -9.84 16.29 -26.78
N THR A 202 -8.87 17.00 -27.37
CA THR A 202 -8.20 16.59 -28.60
C THR A 202 -6.73 16.26 -28.33
N PRO A 203 -6.30 15.00 -28.44
CA PRO A 203 -4.89 14.64 -28.27
C PRO A 203 -4.02 15.32 -29.34
N THR A 204 -2.90 15.91 -28.93
CA THR A 204 -1.87 16.44 -29.84
C THR A 204 -0.47 15.96 -29.44
N ASP A 205 0.44 15.87 -30.41
CA ASP A 205 1.87 15.68 -30.22
C ASP A 205 2.47 16.70 -29.23
N VAL A 206 2.07 17.98 -29.37
CA VAL A 206 2.47 19.03 -28.43
C VAL A 206 1.99 18.72 -27.01
N SER A 207 0.73 18.36 -26.80
CA SER A 207 0.21 18.03 -25.46
C SER A 207 0.94 16.84 -24.82
N GLY A 208 1.38 15.87 -25.62
CA GLY A 208 2.19 14.74 -25.16
C GLY A 208 3.61 15.14 -24.78
N SER A 209 4.31 15.90 -25.63
CA SER A 209 5.69 16.31 -25.37
C SER A 209 5.84 17.15 -24.09
N TYR A 210 4.87 18.02 -23.77
CA TYR A 210 4.89 18.78 -22.51
C TYR A 210 4.51 17.93 -21.29
N ALA A 211 3.70 16.89 -21.47
CA ALA A 211 3.50 15.89 -20.41
C ALA A 211 4.81 15.18 -20.06
N LEU A 212 5.66 14.92 -21.06
CA LEU A 212 6.99 14.35 -20.85
C LEU A 212 7.91 15.31 -20.09
N LYS A 213 7.96 16.60 -20.45
CA LYS A 213 8.72 17.62 -19.68
C LYS A 213 8.35 17.62 -18.19
N SER A 214 7.07 17.43 -17.86
CA SER A 214 6.59 17.31 -16.48
C SER A 214 7.11 16.04 -15.79
N ILE A 215 7.17 14.91 -16.50
CA ILE A 215 7.75 13.65 -16.01
C ILE A 215 9.25 13.81 -15.77
N ASP A 216 9.97 14.42 -16.71
CA ASP A 216 11.42 14.64 -16.61
C ASP A 216 11.77 15.47 -15.38
N ALA A 217 11.04 16.57 -15.15
CA ALA A 217 11.25 17.41 -13.97
C ALA A 217 11.00 16.65 -12.66
N ALA A 218 9.98 15.78 -12.62
CA ALA A 218 9.73 14.94 -11.45
C ALA A 218 10.83 13.88 -11.25
N ILE A 219 11.37 13.30 -12.33
CA ILE A 219 12.50 12.37 -12.27
C ILE A 219 13.74 13.06 -11.69
N GLU A 220 14.08 14.24 -12.21
CA GLU A 220 15.25 15.00 -11.74
C GLU A 220 15.11 15.38 -10.26
N ALA A 221 13.93 15.87 -9.85
CA ALA A 221 13.66 16.17 -8.44
C ALA A 221 13.73 14.92 -7.54
N ALA A 222 13.29 13.75 -8.02
CA ALA A 222 13.38 12.50 -7.28
C ALA A 222 14.84 12.01 -7.15
N LYS A 223 15.62 12.09 -8.23
CA LYS A 223 17.05 11.73 -8.23
C LYS A 223 17.86 12.63 -7.30
N ALA A 224 17.51 13.90 -7.22
CA ALA A 224 18.12 14.86 -6.30
C ALA A 224 17.63 14.71 -4.84
N GLY A 225 16.65 13.84 -4.57
CA GLY A 225 16.11 13.61 -3.23
C GLY A 225 15.20 14.73 -2.72
N ASN A 226 14.70 15.60 -3.61
CA ASN A 226 13.78 16.68 -3.24
C ASN A 226 12.33 16.23 -3.05
N ILE A 227 11.97 15.06 -3.59
CA ILE A 227 10.65 14.45 -3.44
C ILE A 227 10.78 12.99 -3.01
N ASP A 228 9.84 12.52 -2.19
CA ASP A 228 9.80 11.13 -1.69
C ASP A 228 9.06 10.17 -2.63
N ALA A 229 8.14 10.70 -3.44
CA ALA A 229 7.33 9.91 -4.37
C ALA A 229 6.90 10.72 -5.60
N ILE A 230 6.58 10.00 -6.68
CA ILE A 230 6.00 10.52 -7.92
C ILE A 230 4.58 9.97 -8.08
N VAL A 231 3.59 10.85 -8.19
CA VAL A 231 2.22 10.50 -8.59
C VAL A 231 2.00 11.02 -10.00
N THR A 232 1.81 10.11 -10.96
CA THR A 232 1.68 10.51 -12.36
C THR A 232 0.22 10.70 -12.75
N ALA A 233 -0.15 11.85 -13.33
CA ALA A 233 -1.45 12.00 -13.97
C ALA A 233 -1.49 11.28 -15.34
N PRO A 234 -2.68 10.97 -15.90
CA PRO A 234 -2.78 10.18 -17.12
C PRO A 234 -2.14 10.85 -18.36
N ILE A 235 -1.53 10.04 -19.22
CA ILE A 235 -0.92 10.47 -20.50
C ILE A 235 -1.52 9.72 -21.68
N ASN A 236 -1.44 10.32 -22.87
CA ASN A 236 -1.68 9.60 -24.12
C ASN A 236 -0.34 9.10 -24.70
N LYS A 237 -0.11 7.78 -24.60
CA LYS A 237 1.13 7.14 -25.06
C LYS A 237 1.38 7.35 -26.56
N HIS A 238 0.33 7.36 -27.37
CA HIS A 238 0.44 7.47 -28.83
C HIS A 238 1.04 8.82 -29.24
N ASN A 239 0.66 9.89 -28.55
CA ASN A 239 1.16 11.24 -28.83
C ASN A 239 2.64 11.39 -28.46
N ILE A 240 3.04 10.79 -27.35
CA ILE A 240 4.43 10.87 -26.86
C ILE A 240 5.35 10.02 -27.75
N ALA A 241 4.90 8.85 -28.19
CA ALA A 241 5.66 7.97 -29.07
C ALA A 241 6.02 8.63 -30.43
N ALA A 242 5.28 9.66 -30.85
CA ALA A 242 5.61 10.45 -32.04
C ALA A 242 6.82 11.38 -31.81
N SER A 243 7.10 11.77 -30.56
CA SER A 243 8.20 12.66 -30.18
C SER A 243 9.39 11.91 -29.57
N VAL A 244 9.18 10.73 -29.01
CA VAL A 244 10.21 9.91 -28.36
C VAL A 244 10.09 8.47 -28.83
N ASP A 245 11.09 8.04 -29.60
CA ASP A 245 11.18 6.67 -30.08
C ASP A 245 11.31 5.70 -28.90
N GLY A 246 10.65 4.54 -28.99
CA GLY A 246 10.66 3.54 -27.92
C GLY A 246 9.81 3.86 -26.68
N PHE A 247 9.07 4.98 -26.62
CA PHE A 247 8.22 5.29 -25.46
C PHE A 247 7.06 4.30 -25.29
N THR A 248 7.11 3.44 -24.26
CA THR A 248 6.08 2.42 -23.97
C THR A 248 5.07 2.84 -22.89
N GLY A 249 5.30 3.99 -22.24
CA GLY A 249 4.49 4.55 -21.17
C GLY A 249 5.30 4.87 -19.91
N HIS A 250 4.63 5.41 -18.89
CA HIS A 250 5.24 5.81 -17.61
C HIS A 250 6.17 4.75 -17.00
N THR A 251 5.70 3.51 -16.87
CA THR A 251 6.45 2.45 -16.18
C THR A 251 7.80 2.18 -16.85
N GLY A 252 7.82 2.04 -18.19
CA GLY A 252 9.07 1.78 -18.92
C GLY A 252 10.00 2.99 -18.88
N TYR A 253 9.44 4.18 -19.08
CA TYR A 253 10.22 5.41 -19.08
C TYR A 253 10.91 5.69 -17.73
N LEU A 254 10.19 5.47 -16.62
CA LEU A 254 10.76 5.61 -15.28
C LEU A 254 11.77 4.50 -14.98
N ALA A 255 11.49 3.25 -15.37
CA ALA A 255 12.43 2.15 -15.18
C ALA A 255 13.77 2.42 -15.85
N GLU A 256 13.75 2.91 -17.10
CA GLU A 256 14.96 3.31 -17.82
C GLU A 256 15.67 4.49 -17.14
N ALA A 257 14.92 5.51 -16.72
CA ALA A 257 15.50 6.68 -16.07
C ALA A 257 16.19 6.38 -14.73
N PHE A 258 15.73 5.37 -13.99
CA PHE A 258 16.29 4.95 -12.70
C PHE A 258 17.18 3.69 -12.78
N ASP A 259 17.32 3.07 -13.96
CA ASP A 259 18.03 1.80 -14.18
C ASP A 259 17.53 0.68 -13.24
N ASP A 260 16.20 0.59 -13.10
CA ASP A 260 15.53 -0.30 -12.14
C ASP A 260 14.71 -1.37 -12.88
N GLU A 261 14.75 -2.61 -12.37
CA GLU A 261 13.79 -3.65 -12.76
C GLU A 261 12.45 -3.41 -12.06
N VAL A 262 11.36 -3.47 -12.82
CA VAL A 262 10.04 -3.09 -12.32
C VAL A 262 8.96 -4.15 -12.53
N LEU A 263 8.01 -4.18 -11.60
CA LEU A 263 6.80 -4.98 -11.67
C LEU A 263 5.58 -4.09 -11.50
N MET A 264 4.58 -4.26 -12.36
CA MET A 264 3.31 -3.56 -12.20
C MET A 264 2.48 -4.25 -11.12
N ILE A 265 2.03 -3.49 -10.13
CA ILE A 265 1.07 -3.93 -9.13
C ILE A 265 -0.16 -3.03 -9.21
N LEU A 266 -1.34 -3.59 -9.44
CA LEU A 266 -2.58 -2.89 -9.13
C LEU A 266 -3.00 -3.23 -7.71
N ALA A 267 -3.27 -2.20 -6.93
CA ALA A 267 -3.63 -2.34 -5.53
C ALA A 267 -4.94 -1.60 -5.22
N SER A 268 -5.75 -2.22 -4.38
CA SER A 268 -6.87 -1.62 -3.65
C SER A 268 -6.89 -2.21 -2.24
N ASP A 269 -7.80 -1.74 -1.39
CA ASP A 269 -7.99 -2.33 -0.06
C ASP A 269 -8.43 -3.79 -0.11
N ALA A 270 -9.13 -4.18 -1.17
CA ALA A 270 -9.69 -5.52 -1.33
C ALA A 270 -8.72 -6.52 -1.98
N LEU A 271 -7.87 -6.04 -2.90
CA LEU A 271 -7.09 -6.92 -3.76
C LEU A 271 -5.80 -6.25 -4.24
N ARG A 272 -4.71 -7.03 -4.27
CA ARG A 272 -3.45 -6.67 -4.94
C ARG A 272 -3.13 -7.70 -6.01
N VAL A 273 -2.92 -7.25 -7.24
CA VAL A 273 -2.56 -8.12 -8.37
C VAL A 273 -1.30 -7.60 -9.04
N ALA A 274 -0.46 -8.53 -9.48
CA ALA A 274 0.70 -8.27 -10.32
C ALA A 274 0.67 -9.17 -11.55
N THR A 275 1.39 -8.80 -12.60
CA THR A 275 1.43 -9.57 -13.86
C THR A 275 2.86 -9.81 -14.31
N VAL A 276 3.18 -11.04 -14.71
CA VAL A 276 4.50 -11.38 -15.27
C VAL A 276 4.72 -10.69 -16.61
N THR A 277 3.74 -10.74 -17.51
CA THR A 277 3.80 -10.01 -18.80
C THR A 277 3.02 -8.71 -18.73
N GLY A 278 3.58 -7.64 -19.30
CA GLY A 278 2.90 -6.35 -19.46
C GLY A 278 1.91 -6.31 -20.63
N HIS A 279 1.93 -5.21 -21.40
CA HIS A 279 1.05 -5.00 -22.56
C HIS A 279 1.58 -5.75 -23.80
N VAL A 280 1.40 -7.07 -23.83
CA VAL A 280 1.77 -7.94 -24.98
C VAL A 280 0.52 -8.44 -25.71
N PRO A 281 0.57 -8.67 -27.05
CA PRO A 281 -0.51 -9.33 -27.76
C PRO A 281 -0.82 -10.70 -27.16
N VAL A 282 -2.10 -11.08 -27.08
CA VAL A 282 -2.53 -12.36 -26.49
C VAL A 282 -1.84 -13.56 -27.15
N SER A 283 -1.67 -13.52 -28.47
CA SER A 283 -0.96 -14.55 -29.24
C SER A 283 0.53 -14.70 -28.89
N LYS A 284 1.12 -13.75 -28.16
CA LYS A 284 2.53 -13.72 -27.78
C LYS A 284 2.77 -13.98 -26.29
N ILE A 285 1.71 -14.17 -25.49
CA ILE A 285 1.84 -14.38 -24.04
C ILE A 285 2.68 -15.63 -23.75
N ALA A 286 2.25 -16.79 -24.27
CA ALA A 286 2.92 -18.07 -24.00
C ALA A 286 4.38 -18.07 -24.45
N GLU A 287 4.66 -17.60 -25.67
CA GLU A 287 6.02 -17.48 -26.21
C GLU A 287 6.93 -16.56 -25.38
N SER A 288 6.36 -15.56 -24.68
CA SER A 288 7.12 -14.57 -23.92
C SER A 288 7.44 -14.99 -22.49
N LEU A 289 6.79 -16.05 -22.00
CA LEU A 289 6.89 -16.55 -20.64
C LEU A 289 8.08 -17.50 -20.53
N ILE A 290 8.99 -17.23 -19.60
CA ILE A 290 10.15 -18.08 -19.29
C ILE A 290 10.34 -18.13 -17.78
N GLU A 291 11.02 -19.16 -17.28
CA GLU A 291 11.17 -19.45 -15.85
C GLU A 291 11.79 -18.25 -15.11
N GLU A 292 12.80 -17.62 -15.72
CA GLU A 292 13.52 -16.49 -15.15
C GLU A 292 12.60 -15.29 -14.91
N LYS A 293 11.69 -14.99 -15.84
CA LYS A 293 10.75 -13.87 -15.70
C LYS A 293 9.75 -14.11 -14.59
N VAL A 294 9.25 -15.35 -14.46
CA VAL A 294 8.31 -15.70 -13.39
C VAL A 294 9.02 -15.65 -12.04
N THR A 295 10.25 -16.18 -11.96
CA THR A 295 11.07 -16.15 -10.74
C THR A 295 11.34 -14.71 -10.30
N ALA A 296 11.83 -13.86 -11.21
CA ALA A 296 12.09 -12.45 -10.93
C ALA A 296 10.83 -11.69 -10.49
N ALA A 297 9.68 -11.96 -11.13
CA ALA A 297 8.40 -11.36 -10.72
C ALA A 297 7.97 -11.79 -9.31
N ILE A 298 8.17 -13.05 -8.93
CA ILE A 298 7.89 -13.54 -7.57
C ILE A 298 8.79 -12.83 -6.55
N GLU A 299 10.09 -12.77 -6.81
CA GLU A 299 11.07 -12.14 -5.91
C GLU A 299 10.79 -10.65 -5.71
N LEU A 300 10.52 -9.94 -6.81
CA LEU A 300 10.21 -8.51 -6.78
C LEU A 300 8.88 -8.24 -6.06
N LEU A 301 7.86 -9.07 -6.29
CA LEU A 301 6.59 -8.98 -5.57
C LEU A 301 6.76 -9.23 -4.07
N VAL A 302 7.55 -10.24 -3.66
CA VAL A 302 7.85 -10.48 -2.24
C VAL A 302 8.58 -9.29 -1.62
N LYS A 303 9.59 -8.75 -2.30
CA LYS A 303 10.34 -7.56 -1.84
C LYS A 303 9.38 -6.39 -1.62
N SER A 304 8.49 -6.13 -2.56
CA SER A 304 7.51 -5.05 -2.45
C SER A 304 6.46 -5.30 -1.38
N LEU A 305 5.93 -6.51 -1.23
CA LEU A 305 4.98 -6.79 -0.16
C LEU A 305 5.58 -6.52 1.22
N LYS A 306 6.86 -6.86 1.42
CA LYS A 306 7.57 -6.56 2.66
C LYS A 306 7.84 -5.07 2.85
N ARG A 307 8.56 -4.47 1.90
CA ARG A 307 9.11 -3.12 2.04
C ARG A 307 8.08 -2.02 1.77
N ASP A 308 7.20 -2.22 0.79
CA ASP A 308 6.26 -1.20 0.31
C ASP A 308 4.86 -1.36 0.91
N PHE A 309 4.45 -2.59 1.22
CA PHE A 309 3.13 -2.88 1.80
C PHE A 309 3.17 -3.31 3.28
N GLY A 310 4.36 -3.49 3.86
CA GLY A 310 4.52 -3.78 5.29
C GLY A 310 4.13 -5.21 5.70
N CYS A 311 3.99 -6.14 4.74
CA CYS A 311 3.69 -7.54 5.01
C CYS A 311 4.94 -8.25 5.54
N ILE A 312 4.99 -8.56 6.84
CA ILE A 312 6.17 -9.22 7.46
C ILE A 312 6.46 -10.59 6.84
N LYS A 313 5.41 -11.39 6.62
CA LYS A 313 5.50 -12.75 6.06
C LYS A 313 4.51 -12.91 4.90
N PRO A 314 4.79 -12.32 3.72
CA PRO A 314 3.82 -12.18 2.64
C PRO A 314 3.41 -13.54 2.08
N SER A 315 2.14 -13.62 1.68
CA SER A 315 1.53 -14.77 1.03
C SER A 315 1.11 -14.39 -0.40
N ILE A 316 1.59 -15.15 -1.40
CA ILE A 316 1.34 -14.92 -2.82
C ILE A 316 0.69 -16.15 -3.43
N ALA A 317 -0.41 -15.93 -4.15
CA ALA A 317 -0.98 -16.91 -5.05
C ALA A 317 -0.45 -16.69 -6.47
N VAL A 318 0.12 -17.72 -7.09
CA VAL A 318 0.56 -17.70 -8.48
C VAL A 318 -0.50 -18.43 -9.32
N LEU A 319 -0.97 -17.80 -10.39
CA LEU A 319 -1.94 -18.41 -11.31
C LEU A 319 -1.23 -19.23 -12.40
N GLY A 320 -1.91 -20.25 -12.92
CA GLY A 320 -1.49 -20.93 -14.15
C GLY A 320 -1.64 -20.02 -15.37
N LEU A 321 -0.93 -20.31 -16.45
CA LEU A 321 -1.15 -19.67 -17.75
C LEU A 321 -2.40 -20.23 -18.43
N ASN A 322 -2.52 -21.56 -18.42
CA ASN A 322 -3.55 -22.31 -19.10
C ASN A 322 -4.82 -22.45 -18.24
N PRO A 323 -5.99 -22.68 -18.88
CA PRO A 323 -7.19 -23.11 -18.18
C PRO A 323 -6.89 -24.33 -17.29
N HIS A 324 -7.53 -24.40 -16.13
CA HIS A 324 -7.31 -25.48 -15.16
C HIS A 324 -5.86 -25.64 -14.69
N ALA A 325 -5.00 -24.62 -14.88
CA ALA A 325 -3.56 -24.70 -14.63
C ALA A 325 -2.92 -25.91 -15.33
N GLY A 326 -3.28 -26.10 -16.60
CA GLY A 326 -2.69 -27.12 -17.48
C GLY A 326 -3.32 -28.52 -17.37
N GLU A 327 -4.22 -28.77 -16.40
CA GLU A 327 -4.85 -30.10 -16.17
C GLU A 327 -3.81 -31.24 -16.21
N PHE A 328 -2.79 -31.13 -15.35
CA PHE A 328 -1.66 -32.08 -15.27
C PHE A 328 -0.87 -32.26 -16.57
N GLY A 329 -0.83 -31.23 -17.43
CA GLY A 329 -0.14 -31.25 -18.72
C GLY A 329 -1.03 -31.59 -19.92
N THR A 330 -2.33 -31.84 -19.70
CA THR A 330 -3.28 -32.15 -20.78
C THR A 330 -3.64 -30.89 -21.59
N ILE A 331 -3.64 -29.71 -20.96
CA ILE A 331 -4.01 -28.43 -21.55
C ILE A 331 -2.80 -27.48 -21.50
N GLY A 332 -1.74 -27.83 -22.22
CA GLY A 332 -0.47 -27.09 -22.18
C GLY A 332 0.45 -27.58 -21.06
N SER A 333 1.75 -27.30 -21.20
CA SER A 333 2.81 -27.79 -20.31
C SER A 333 3.53 -26.67 -19.57
N GLU A 334 3.21 -25.41 -19.84
CA GLU A 334 3.87 -24.23 -19.27
C GLU A 334 3.82 -24.22 -17.74
N GLU A 335 2.77 -24.76 -17.11
CA GLU A 335 2.72 -24.92 -15.66
C GLU A 335 3.82 -25.83 -15.11
N VAL A 336 4.08 -26.95 -15.80
CA VAL A 336 5.04 -27.97 -15.39
C VAL A 336 6.46 -27.54 -15.75
N ASP A 337 6.63 -26.97 -16.94
CA ASP A 337 7.94 -26.68 -17.52
C ASP A 337 8.50 -25.32 -17.10
N ILE A 338 7.64 -24.35 -16.74
CA ILE A 338 8.03 -22.96 -16.49
C ILE A 338 7.57 -22.48 -15.11
N ILE A 339 6.26 -22.53 -14.83
CA ILE A 339 5.69 -21.82 -13.67
C ILE A 339 6.03 -22.53 -12.35
N LYS A 340 5.83 -23.84 -12.27
CA LYS A 340 6.14 -24.61 -11.06
C LYS A 340 7.64 -24.60 -10.75
N PRO A 341 8.56 -24.83 -11.71
CA PRO A 341 9.98 -24.63 -11.50
C PRO A 341 10.33 -23.23 -10.98
N ALA A 342 9.72 -22.17 -11.53
CA ALA A 342 9.95 -20.81 -11.05
C ALA A 342 9.48 -20.59 -9.59
N ILE A 343 8.35 -21.17 -9.19
CA ILE A 343 7.87 -21.13 -7.80
C ILE A 343 8.84 -21.86 -6.87
N ASP A 344 9.32 -23.03 -7.27
CA ASP A 344 10.24 -23.85 -6.48
C ASP A 344 11.64 -23.21 -6.39
N LYS A 345 12.05 -22.49 -7.45
CA LYS A 345 13.35 -21.81 -7.56
C LYS A 345 13.41 -20.48 -6.80
N ALA A 346 12.29 -19.76 -6.69
CA ALA A 346 12.25 -18.48 -6.01
C ALA A 346 12.72 -18.61 -4.55
N ASP A 347 13.92 -18.12 -4.22
CA ASP A 347 14.48 -18.16 -2.85
C ASP A 347 13.91 -17.01 -2.00
N VAL A 348 12.61 -17.05 -1.76
CA VAL A 348 11.90 -16.00 -1.04
C VAL A 348 11.78 -16.32 0.45
N LYS A 349 12.90 -16.19 1.16
CA LYS A 349 12.96 -16.42 2.62
C LYS A 349 11.87 -15.62 3.35
N GLY A 350 11.07 -16.32 4.14
CA GLY A 350 10.00 -15.70 4.92
C GLY A 350 8.80 -15.23 4.10
N ALA A 351 8.57 -15.76 2.91
CA ALA A 351 7.32 -15.63 2.18
C ALA A 351 6.66 -17.00 1.97
N ILE A 352 5.36 -17.00 1.67
CA ILE A 352 4.59 -18.18 1.30
C ILE A 352 4.13 -17.98 -0.14
N VAL A 353 4.73 -18.69 -1.08
CA VAL A 353 4.31 -18.68 -2.48
C VAL A 353 3.63 -20.00 -2.79
N ARG A 354 2.43 -19.97 -3.38
CA ARG A 354 1.66 -21.17 -3.71
C ARG A 354 1.05 -21.04 -5.10
N GLY A 355 0.98 -22.16 -5.81
CA GLY A 355 0.41 -22.26 -7.15
C GLY A 355 1.08 -23.39 -7.96
N PRO A 356 0.87 -23.44 -9.27
CA PRO A 356 -0.06 -22.59 -10.03
C PRO A 356 -1.53 -22.94 -9.71
N PHE A 357 -2.38 -21.92 -9.57
CA PHE A 357 -3.83 -22.08 -9.39
C PHE A 357 -4.62 -21.80 -10.67
N PRO A 358 -5.73 -22.52 -10.93
CA PRO A 358 -6.62 -22.19 -12.04
C PRO A 358 -7.33 -20.85 -11.78
N ALA A 359 -7.20 -19.90 -12.71
CA ALA A 359 -7.63 -18.50 -12.49
C ALA A 359 -9.14 -18.37 -12.20
N ASP A 360 -9.99 -19.04 -12.99
CA ASP A 360 -11.44 -19.00 -12.86
C ASP A 360 -11.91 -19.56 -11.51
N GLY A 361 -11.42 -20.75 -11.13
CA GLY A 361 -11.74 -21.39 -9.86
C GLY A 361 -11.17 -20.64 -8.66
N PHE A 362 -10.03 -19.96 -8.83
CA PHE A 362 -9.39 -19.15 -7.80
C PHE A 362 -10.25 -17.93 -7.44
N PHE A 363 -10.58 -17.08 -8.42
CA PHE A 363 -11.41 -15.89 -8.20
C PHE A 363 -12.87 -16.25 -7.91
N GLY A 364 -13.43 -17.26 -8.60
CA GLY A 364 -14.82 -17.68 -8.41
C GLY A 364 -15.15 -18.24 -7.02
N LYS A 365 -14.13 -18.70 -6.27
CA LYS A 365 -14.27 -19.20 -4.89
C LYS A 365 -13.82 -18.20 -3.82
N GLY A 366 -13.41 -16.99 -4.21
CA GLY A 366 -12.93 -15.97 -3.27
C GLY A 366 -11.60 -16.33 -2.61
N PHE A 367 -10.73 -17.09 -3.28
CA PHE A 367 -9.42 -17.45 -2.72
C PHE A 367 -8.44 -16.28 -2.72
N ASP A 368 -8.67 -15.27 -3.54
CA ASP A 368 -7.93 -14.00 -3.55
C ASP A 368 -7.88 -13.33 -2.17
N GLN A 369 -8.93 -13.48 -1.35
CA GLN A 369 -9.00 -12.94 0.01
C GLN A 369 -8.07 -13.63 1.02
N LYS A 370 -7.46 -14.76 0.64
CA LYS A 370 -6.58 -15.57 1.52
C LYS A 370 -5.10 -15.28 1.30
N PHE A 371 -4.77 -14.40 0.37
CA PHE A 371 -3.39 -14.06 0.00
C PHE A 371 -3.20 -12.55 0.03
N ASP A 372 -1.99 -12.10 0.32
CA ASP A 372 -1.63 -10.68 0.33
C ASP A 372 -1.55 -10.10 -1.10
N ALA A 373 -1.21 -10.94 -2.07
CA ALA A 373 -1.25 -10.62 -3.50
C ALA A 373 -1.45 -11.85 -4.39
N VAL A 374 -1.87 -11.58 -5.63
CA VAL A 374 -2.02 -12.57 -6.70
C VAL A 374 -1.09 -12.21 -7.86
N LEU A 375 -0.27 -13.16 -8.32
CA LEU A 375 0.58 -13.03 -9.50
C LEU A 375 -0.07 -13.77 -10.67
N GLY A 376 -0.55 -13.00 -11.65
CA GLY A 376 -1.05 -13.49 -12.93
C GLY A 376 0.05 -13.59 -13.98
N MET A 377 -0.16 -14.46 -14.96
CA MET A 377 0.77 -14.62 -16.08
C MET A 377 0.63 -13.49 -17.09
N TYR A 378 -0.58 -12.94 -17.27
CA TYR A 378 -0.84 -11.86 -18.22
C TYR A 378 -1.89 -10.85 -17.73
N HIS A 379 -1.95 -9.70 -18.43
CA HIS A 379 -2.74 -8.52 -18.09
C HIS A 379 -4.21 -8.83 -17.76
N ASP A 380 -5.00 -9.30 -18.72
CA ASP A 380 -6.46 -9.46 -18.56
C ASP A 380 -6.84 -10.56 -17.56
N GLN A 381 -5.91 -11.48 -17.25
CA GLN A 381 -6.12 -12.57 -16.30
C GLN A 381 -6.47 -12.08 -14.90
N VAL A 382 -5.83 -10.98 -14.48
CA VAL A 382 -5.96 -10.45 -13.12
C VAL A 382 -6.56 -9.05 -13.09
N LEU A 383 -6.48 -8.30 -14.20
CA LEU A 383 -7.10 -6.98 -14.27
C LEU A 383 -8.61 -7.04 -14.39
N THR A 384 -9.15 -8.05 -15.08
CA THR A 384 -10.60 -8.27 -15.16
C THR A 384 -11.23 -8.43 -13.76
N PRO A 385 -10.78 -9.39 -12.92
CA PRO A 385 -11.31 -9.50 -11.56
C PRO A 385 -10.96 -8.29 -10.69
N PHE A 386 -9.77 -7.71 -10.82
CA PHE A 386 -9.40 -6.51 -10.06
C PHE A 386 -10.36 -5.35 -10.32
N LYS A 387 -10.66 -5.04 -11.59
CA LYS A 387 -11.58 -3.94 -11.94
C LYS A 387 -13.01 -4.22 -11.50
N ALA A 388 -13.45 -5.48 -11.52
CA ALA A 388 -14.75 -5.88 -11.03
C ALA A 388 -14.88 -5.69 -9.51
N LEU A 389 -13.81 -5.96 -8.75
CA LEU A 389 -13.80 -5.91 -7.28
C LEU A 389 -13.44 -4.51 -6.72
N ALA A 390 -12.54 -3.78 -7.37
CA ALA A 390 -12.02 -2.50 -6.87
C ALA A 390 -12.92 -1.30 -7.16
N MET A 391 -13.96 -1.43 -8.01
CA MET A 391 -14.99 -0.41 -8.27
C MET A 391 -14.49 1.04 -8.46
N GLY A 392 -13.30 1.23 -9.05
CA GLY A 392 -12.72 2.56 -9.32
C GLY A 392 -11.85 3.17 -8.22
N SER A 393 -11.57 2.44 -7.13
CA SER A 393 -10.59 2.84 -6.09
C SER A 393 -9.22 2.18 -6.26
N GLY A 394 -8.91 1.68 -7.46
CA GLY A 394 -7.63 1.03 -7.74
C GLY A 394 -6.51 2.05 -7.97
N THR A 395 -5.32 1.75 -7.48
CA THR A 395 -4.07 2.47 -7.82
C THR A 395 -3.13 1.54 -8.57
N ASN A 396 -2.40 2.09 -9.53
CA ASN A 396 -1.27 1.43 -10.16
C ASN A 396 0.01 1.84 -9.42
N TYR A 397 0.68 0.86 -8.84
CA TYR A 397 1.96 0.99 -8.18
C TYR A 397 3.05 0.32 -9.02
N THR A 398 4.15 1.03 -9.24
CA THR A 398 5.33 0.47 -9.91
C THR A 398 6.32 -0.04 -8.86
N SER A 399 6.27 -1.34 -8.60
CA SER A 399 7.21 -2.04 -7.72
C SER A 399 8.60 -2.09 -8.34
N GLY A 400 9.63 -2.06 -7.49
CA GLY A 400 11.04 -2.16 -7.90
C GLY A 400 11.75 -0.82 -8.02
N LEU A 401 11.03 0.24 -8.40
CA LEU A 401 11.61 1.58 -8.50
C LEU A 401 12.18 2.07 -7.16
N THR A 402 13.35 2.70 -7.26
CA THR A 402 14.04 3.37 -6.16
C THR A 402 13.17 4.46 -5.55
N VAL A 403 12.51 5.28 -6.37
CA VAL A 403 11.47 6.23 -5.94
C VAL A 403 10.10 5.54 -5.87
N VAL A 404 9.25 5.93 -4.91
CA VAL A 404 7.86 5.45 -4.89
C VAL A 404 7.12 6.07 -6.06
N ARG A 405 6.45 5.25 -6.89
CA ARG A 405 5.58 5.76 -7.95
C ARG A 405 4.20 5.13 -7.95
N THR A 406 3.18 5.98 -7.93
CA THR A 406 1.77 5.58 -8.05
C THR A 406 1.07 6.35 -9.18
N SER A 407 -0.08 5.84 -9.61
CA SER A 407 -0.85 6.38 -10.74
C SER A 407 -2.30 5.92 -10.67
N PRO A 408 -3.26 6.75 -11.11
CA PRO A 408 -4.62 6.29 -11.28
C PRO A 408 -4.69 5.15 -12.30
N ASP A 409 -5.74 4.35 -12.17
CA ASP A 409 -6.01 3.16 -12.99
C ASP A 409 -6.82 3.46 -14.26
N HIS A 410 -7.00 4.74 -14.62
CA HIS A 410 -7.72 5.20 -15.81
C HIS A 410 -6.86 6.09 -16.72
N GLY A 411 -7.30 6.27 -17.97
CA GLY A 411 -6.60 7.07 -18.98
C GLY A 411 -6.91 8.58 -18.91
N THR A 412 -6.54 9.29 -19.98
CA THR A 412 -6.69 10.76 -20.14
C THR A 412 -8.12 11.26 -20.28
N ALA A 413 -9.08 10.36 -20.52
CA ALA A 413 -10.51 10.64 -20.64
C ALA A 413 -10.83 11.89 -21.49
N MET A 414 -10.19 12.00 -22.67
CA MET A 414 -10.29 13.18 -23.55
C MET A 414 -11.72 13.68 -23.78
N HIS A 415 -12.67 12.76 -23.99
CA HIS A 415 -14.09 13.05 -24.18
C HIS A 415 -14.79 13.84 -23.06
N ILE A 416 -14.22 13.94 -21.84
CA ILE A 416 -14.75 14.74 -20.72
C ILE A 416 -13.81 15.87 -20.29
N SER A 417 -12.67 16.06 -20.96
CA SER A 417 -11.72 17.11 -20.63
C SER A 417 -12.36 18.50 -20.69
N GLY A 418 -12.12 19.32 -19.68
CA GLY A 418 -12.71 20.67 -19.55
C GLY A 418 -14.20 20.69 -19.16
N GLN A 419 -14.85 19.54 -18.94
CA GLN A 419 -16.28 19.48 -18.59
C GLN A 419 -16.53 19.46 -17.08
N ASN A 420 -15.49 19.40 -16.25
CA ASN A 420 -15.59 19.28 -14.80
C ASN A 420 -16.34 18.01 -14.32
N LYS A 421 -16.24 16.91 -15.09
CA LYS A 421 -16.93 15.63 -14.84
C LYS A 421 -16.00 14.48 -14.43
N ALA A 422 -14.68 14.69 -14.45
CA ALA A 422 -13.73 13.68 -14.02
C ALA A 422 -13.91 13.36 -12.53
N ASN A 423 -13.82 12.07 -12.21
CA ASN A 423 -13.85 11.57 -10.84
C ASN A 423 -12.40 11.43 -10.35
N GLU A 424 -12.05 12.17 -9.31
CA GLU A 424 -10.72 12.21 -8.73
C GLU A 424 -10.39 11.04 -7.78
N ALA A 425 -11.36 10.16 -7.47
CA ALA A 425 -11.19 9.11 -6.47
C ALA A 425 -9.96 8.20 -6.69
N SER A 426 -9.69 7.78 -7.93
CA SER A 426 -8.55 6.93 -8.28
C SER A 426 -7.22 7.70 -8.14
N PHE A 427 -7.18 8.95 -8.61
CA PHE A 427 -6.01 9.83 -8.44
C PHE A 427 -5.72 10.11 -6.96
N ARG A 428 -6.77 10.44 -6.20
CA ARG A 428 -6.72 10.64 -4.76
C ARG A 428 -6.20 9.41 -4.02
N THR A 429 -6.68 8.22 -4.39
CA THR A 429 -6.20 6.94 -3.84
C THR A 429 -4.73 6.71 -4.19
N SER A 430 -4.29 7.16 -5.36
CA SER A 430 -2.88 7.07 -5.76
C SER A 430 -1.98 7.96 -4.89
N VAL A 431 -2.43 9.16 -4.53
CA VAL A 431 -1.72 10.05 -3.57
C VAL A 431 -1.65 9.41 -2.19
N PHE A 432 -2.76 8.88 -1.66
CA PHE A 432 -2.75 8.17 -0.38
C PHE A 432 -1.82 6.95 -0.39
N ALA A 433 -1.87 6.15 -1.46
CA ALA A 433 -0.98 5.00 -1.61
C ALA A 433 0.50 5.42 -1.64
N ALA A 434 0.83 6.56 -2.27
CA ALA A 434 2.20 7.06 -2.26
C ALA A 434 2.66 7.42 -0.84
N ILE A 435 1.83 8.13 -0.08
CA ILE A 435 2.09 8.50 1.32
C ILE A 435 2.31 7.24 2.17
N ASP A 436 1.40 6.28 2.08
CA ASP A 436 1.46 5.02 2.82
C ASP A 436 2.73 4.23 2.50
N ILE A 437 3.07 4.11 1.21
CA ILE A 437 4.23 3.34 0.78
C ILE A 437 5.53 4.02 1.21
N VAL A 438 5.65 5.34 1.07
CA VAL A 438 6.83 6.09 1.57
C VAL A 438 7.04 5.81 3.06
N ASN A 439 5.96 5.92 3.84
CA ASN A 439 6.02 5.69 5.28
C ASN A 439 6.40 4.24 5.61
N ARG A 440 5.83 3.25 4.90
CA ARG A 440 6.18 1.83 5.08
C ARG A 440 7.63 1.54 4.72
N ARG A 441 8.15 2.15 3.64
CA ARG A 441 9.56 2.04 3.26
C ARG A 441 10.46 2.55 4.38
N LYS A 442 10.19 3.76 4.92
CA LYS A 442 10.96 4.33 6.04
C LYS A 442 10.97 3.39 7.25
N VAL A 443 9.81 2.91 7.68
CA VAL A 443 9.69 1.97 8.81
C VAL A 443 10.44 0.67 8.53
N TYR A 444 10.26 0.08 7.34
CA TYR A 444 10.92 -1.16 6.96
C TYR A 444 12.45 -1.01 6.94
N ASP A 445 12.96 0.05 6.33
CA ASP A 445 14.38 0.31 6.22
C ASP A 445 15.00 0.56 7.61
N GLU A 446 14.30 1.27 8.50
CA GLU A 446 14.72 1.48 9.89
C GLU A 446 14.81 0.16 10.69
N ILE A 447 13.74 -0.65 10.69
CA ILE A 447 13.69 -1.88 11.49
C ILE A 447 14.61 -2.99 10.94
N THR A 448 15.00 -2.90 9.67
CA THR A 448 15.88 -3.89 9.03
C THR A 448 17.34 -3.45 8.93
N ALA A 449 17.68 -2.21 9.30
CA ALA A 449 19.05 -1.68 9.20
C ALA A 449 20.08 -2.46 10.04
N ASN A 450 19.68 -2.97 11.22
CA ASN A 450 20.59 -3.60 12.18
C ASN A 450 20.09 -4.98 12.65
N PRO A 451 20.07 -6.01 11.77
CA PRO A 451 19.57 -7.33 12.14
C PRO A 451 20.47 -7.98 13.19
N ILE A 452 19.87 -8.59 14.22
CA ILE A 452 20.60 -9.35 15.23
C ILE A 452 21.36 -10.48 14.53
N LYS A 453 22.69 -10.52 14.74
CA LYS A 453 23.54 -11.59 14.21
C LYS A 453 23.05 -12.92 14.78
N LYS A 454 22.64 -13.85 13.92
CA LYS A 454 22.27 -15.21 14.34
C LYS A 454 23.43 -15.80 15.14
N GLN A 455 23.16 -16.22 16.37
CA GLN A 455 24.11 -16.98 17.17
C GLN A 455 24.46 -18.22 16.34
N LYS A 456 25.74 -18.42 15.99
CA LYS A 456 26.17 -19.65 15.33
C LYS A 456 25.78 -20.80 16.26
N GLU A 457 24.96 -21.71 15.78
CA GLU A 457 24.67 -22.96 16.49
C GLU A 457 26.03 -23.59 16.84
N ARG A 458 26.30 -23.75 18.14
CA ARG A 458 27.44 -24.54 18.60
C ARG A 458 27.17 -25.98 18.13
N ARG A 459 27.86 -26.39 17.08
CA ARG A 459 27.88 -27.78 16.61
C ARG A 459 28.60 -28.67 17.59
#